data_AF-A0A661S180-F1
#
_entry.id   AF-A0A661S180-F1
#
_cell.length_a   1.000
_cell.length_b   1.000
_cell.length_c   1.000
_cell.angle_alpha   90.00
_cell.angle_beta   90.00
_cell.angle_gamma   90.00
#
_symmetry.space_group_name_H-M   'P 1'
#
loop_
_entity.id
_entity.type
_entity.pdbx_description
1 polymer ?
#
loop_
_entity_poly.entity_id
_entity_poly.type
_entity_poly.pdbx_seq_one_letter_code
_entity_poly.pdbx_strand_id
1 'polypeptide(L)'
;MPYSHIPLKKTSVQNILESPWLGLRPDVVLHPGPIDPDGQRSYVLEDPVRGNNFRLGYAEGELLYRLATEPDPDAAAADLYATTTLRP
;
A
#
# COMPACT_ATOMS: atom_id res chain seq x y z
N MET A 1 9.16 -10.03 -39.69
CA MET A 1 8.12 -10.01 -38.64
C MET A 1 8.75 -10.41 -37.31
N PRO A 2 8.26 -9.89 -36.18
CA PRO A 2 9.04 -8.95 -35.36
C PRO A 2 9.14 -9.38 -33.89
N TYR A 3 10.01 -8.71 -33.13
CA TYR A 3 9.78 -8.52 -31.69
C TYR A 3 9.59 -7.03 -31.45
N SER A 4 8.34 -6.57 -31.58
CA SER A 4 7.93 -5.31 -30.98
C SER A 4 8.05 -5.51 -29.47
N HIS A 5 9.04 -4.86 -28.85
CA HIS A 5 9.00 -4.60 -27.42
C HIS A 5 7.71 -3.82 -27.17
N ILE A 6 6.67 -4.49 -26.69
CA ILE A 6 5.52 -3.81 -26.12
C ILE A 6 6.07 -3.18 -24.84
N PRO A 7 6.20 -1.85 -24.72
CA PRO A 7 6.48 -1.27 -23.43
C PRO A 7 5.29 -1.65 -22.54
N LEU A 8 5.55 -2.48 -21.52
CA LEU A 8 4.62 -2.61 -20.41
C LEU A 8 4.42 -1.18 -19.90
N LYS A 9 3.28 -0.57 -20.24
CA LYS A 9 2.87 0.68 -19.62
C LYS A 9 2.93 0.40 -18.13
N LYS A 10 3.91 0.97 -17.43
CA LYS A 10 3.86 1.07 -15.98
C LYS A 10 2.62 1.89 -15.69
N THR A 11 1.51 1.22 -15.39
CA THR A 11 0.32 1.88 -14.92
C THR A 11 0.71 2.48 -13.58
N SER A 12 0.96 3.78 -13.57
CA SER A 12 1.26 4.49 -12.34
C SER A 12 0.04 4.39 -11.42
N VAL A 13 0.29 4.16 -10.13
CA VAL A 13 -0.75 3.99 -9.11
C VAL A 13 -1.68 5.20 -9.11
N GLN A 14 -1.12 6.40 -9.32
CA GLN A 14 -1.89 7.64 -9.40
C GLN A 14 -2.94 7.66 -10.52
N ASN A 15 -2.71 6.94 -11.62
CA ASN A 15 -3.68 6.87 -12.73
C ASN A 15 -4.86 5.94 -12.44
N ILE A 16 -4.78 5.14 -11.38
CA ILE A 16 -5.82 4.19 -10.96
C ILE A 16 -6.71 4.82 -9.88
N LEU A 17 -6.21 5.82 -9.15
CA LEU A 17 -6.96 6.49 -8.10
C LEU A 17 -8.05 7.40 -8.71
N GLU A 18 -9.26 7.32 -8.17
CA GLU A 18 -10.38 8.18 -8.57
C GLU A 18 -10.16 9.67 -8.23
N SER A 19 -9.25 9.92 -7.29
CA SER A 19 -8.87 11.25 -6.82
C SER A 19 -7.37 11.29 -6.54
N PRO A 20 -6.72 12.47 -6.65
CA PRO A 20 -5.30 12.59 -6.38
C PRO A 20 -5.01 12.16 -4.94
N TRP A 21 -3.94 11.37 -4.76
CA TRP A 21 -3.46 11.01 -3.43
C TRP A 21 -2.91 12.25 -2.71
N LEU A 22 -3.43 12.53 -1.53
CA LEU A 22 -3.01 13.67 -0.69
C LEU A 22 -2.30 13.22 0.60
N GLY A 23 -1.95 11.93 0.69
CA GLY A 23 -1.44 11.33 1.92
C GLY A 23 -2.54 10.83 2.85
N LEU A 24 -2.11 10.17 3.92
CA LEU A 24 -3.00 9.75 5.00
C LEU A 24 -3.41 10.95 5.86
N ARG A 25 -4.64 10.88 6.40
CA ARG A 25 -5.09 11.86 7.38
C ARG A 25 -4.25 11.71 8.66
N PRO A 26 -3.76 12.82 9.27
CA PRO A 26 -2.83 12.75 10.39
C PRO A 26 -3.39 12.08 11.64
N ASP A 27 -4.71 12.05 11.81
CA ASP A 27 -5.37 11.41 12.96
C ASP A 27 -5.49 9.89 12.81
N VAL A 28 -5.23 9.35 11.62
CA VAL A 28 -5.32 7.91 11.38
C VAL A 28 -4.05 7.25 11.89
N VAL A 29 -4.19 6.17 12.65
CA VAL A 29 -3.06 5.49 13.27
C VAL A 29 -2.96 4.06 12.75
N LEU A 30 -1.76 3.68 12.31
CA LEU A 30 -1.46 2.32 11.85
C LEU A 30 -0.69 1.57 12.95
N HIS A 31 -1.23 0.43 13.35
CA HIS A 31 -0.64 -0.43 14.38
C HIS A 31 -0.34 -1.83 13.82
N PRO A 32 0.70 -2.51 14.34
CA PRO A 32 0.85 -3.94 14.10
C PRO A 32 -0.34 -4.70 14.71
N GLY A 33 -0.96 -5.55 13.90
CA GLY A 33 -2.06 -6.41 14.30
C GLY A 33 -1.57 -7.79 14.78
N PRO A 34 -2.50 -8.67 15.19
CA PRO A 34 -2.17 -10.06 15.52
C PRO A 34 -1.62 -10.79 14.30
N ILE A 35 -0.76 -11.78 14.52
CA ILE A 35 -0.30 -12.65 13.44
C ILE A 35 -1.49 -13.45 12.89
N ASP A 36 -1.62 -13.47 11.57
CA ASP A 36 -2.67 -14.23 10.89
C ASP A 36 -2.43 -15.75 11.03
N PRO A 37 -3.46 -16.60 10.84
CA PRO A 37 -3.32 -18.04 10.98
C PRO A 37 -2.26 -18.68 10.06
N ASP A 38 -1.91 -18.00 8.98
CA ASP A 38 -0.85 -18.38 8.03
C ASP A 38 0.57 -17.97 8.50
N GLY A 39 0.68 -17.31 9.65
CA GLY A 39 1.93 -16.81 10.21
C GLY A 39 2.34 -15.43 9.69
N GLN A 40 1.53 -14.78 8.84
CA GLN A 40 1.84 -13.47 8.30
C GLN A 40 1.54 -12.35 9.30
N ARG A 41 2.26 -11.24 9.16
CA ARG A 41 1.95 -10.03 9.92
C ARG A 41 0.67 -9.40 9.39
N SER A 42 -0.21 -8.98 10.29
CA SER A 42 -1.34 -8.13 9.95
C SER A 42 -1.12 -6.73 10.51
N TYR A 43 -1.94 -5.79 10.06
CA TYR A 43 -1.95 -4.42 10.52
C TYR A 43 -3.37 -4.00 10.87
N VAL A 44 -3.51 -3.04 11.78
CA VAL A 44 -4.79 -2.44 12.15
C VAL A 44 -4.70 -0.93 11.90
N LEU A 45 -5.61 -0.42 11.10
CA LEU A 45 -5.80 0.99 10.86
C LEU A 45 -6.93 1.50 11.76
N GLU A 46 -6.58 2.37 12.70
CA GLU A 46 -7.54 3.04 13.59
C GLU A 46 -7.92 4.41 13.00
N ASP A 47 -9.22 4.63 12.80
CA ASP A 47 -9.81 5.93 12.52
C ASP A 47 -10.51 6.43 13.79
N PRO A 48 -9.84 7.25 14.63
CA PRO A 48 -10.40 7.70 15.91
C PRO A 48 -11.53 8.73 15.73
N VAL A 49 -11.57 9.43 14.60
CA VAL A 49 -12.62 10.43 14.30
C VAL A 49 -13.95 9.73 14.05
N ARG A 50 -13.91 8.55 13.43
CA ARG A 50 -15.10 7.75 13.11
C ARG A 50 -15.32 6.57 14.06
N GLY A 51 -14.38 6.29 14.96
CA GLY A 51 -14.41 5.15 15.86
C GLY A 51 -14.31 3.80 15.14
N ASN A 52 -13.69 3.78 13.96
CA ASN A 52 -13.61 2.58 13.12
C ASN A 52 -12.21 1.97 13.18
N ASN A 53 -12.15 0.64 13.09
CA ASN A 53 -10.90 -0.11 12.99
C ASN A 53 -10.96 -1.01 11.77
N PHE A 54 -9.93 -0.93 10.92
CA PHE A 54 -9.79 -1.77 9.73
C PHE A 54 -8.62 -2.72 9.91
N ARG A 55 -8.87 -4.02 9.77
CA ARG A 55 -7.80 -5.01 9.71
C ARG A 55 -7.29 -5.10 8.28
N LEU A 56 -5.97 -5.03 8.14
CA LEU A 56 -5.25 -5.11 6.88
C LEU A 56 -4.37 -6.36 6.90
N GLY A 57 -4.35 -7.10 5.79
CA GLY A 57 -3.39 -8.17 5.61
C GLY A 57 -1.98 -7.63 5.45
N TYR A 58 -1.02 -8.55 5.30
CA TYR A 58 0.39 -8.20 5.14
C TYR A 58 0.63 -7.22 3.99
N ALA A 59 0.09 -7.51 2.80
CA ALA A 59 0.33 -6.69 1.62
C ALA A 59 -0.24 -5.27 1.74
N GLU A 60 -1.49 -5.16 2.18
CA GLU A 60 -2.14 -3.85 2.34
C GLU A 60 -1.47 -3.02 3.43
N GLY A 61 -1.12 -3.64 4.56
CA GLY A 61 -0.49 -2.92 5.65
C GLY A 61 0.95 -2.49 5.36
N GLU A 62 1.74 -3.32 4.66
CA GLU A 62 3.07 -2.92 4.19
C GLU A 62 3.02 -1.75 3.21
N LEU A 63 2.06 -1.75 2.29
CA LEU A 63 1.84 -0.62 1.38
C LEU A 63 1.45 0.64 2.16
N LEU A 64 0.48 0.52 3.07
CA LEU A 64 -0.02 1.64 3.84
C LEU A 64 1.04 2.23 4.79
N TYR A 65 1.89 1.37 5.37
CA TYR A 65 3.02 1.78 6.18
C TYR A 65 4.00 2.66 5.39
N ARG A 66 4.29 2.30 4.13
CA ARG A 66 5.14 3.11 3.24
C ARG A 66 4.46 4.40 2.83
N LEU A 67 3.17 4.36 2.51
CA LEU A 67 2.39 5.57 2.19
C LEU A 67 2.27 6.54 3.37
N ALA A 68 2.47 6.08 4.61
CA ALA A 68 2.51 6.96 5.78
C ALA A 68 3.81 7.80 5.85
N THR A 69 4.88 7.37 5.19
CA THR A 69 6.20 8.05 5.21
C THR A 69 6.62 8.59 3.84
N GLU A 70 6.06 8.07 2.76
CA GLU A 70 6.30 8.45 1.37
C GLU A 70 5.01 8.98 0.72
N PRO A 71 4.92 10.29 0.39
CA PRO A 71 3.75 10.87 -0.25
C PRO A 71 3.53 10.46 -1.70
N ASP A 72 4.55 9.98 -2.43
CA ASP A 72 4.36 9.48 -3.81
C ASP A 72 3.96 8.00 -3.80
N PRO A 73 2.71 7.66 -4.19
CA PRO A 73 2.25 6.28 -4.17
C PRO A 73 2.99 5.37 -5.16
N ASP A 74 3.55 5.92 -6.25
CA ASP A 74 4.38 5.15 -7.17
C ASP A 74 5.74 4.79 -6.54
N ALA A 75 6.33 5.73 -5.79
CA ALA A 75 7.56 5.48 -5.04
C ALA A 75 7.32 4.48 -3.91
N ALA A 76 6.23 4.60 -3.15
CA ALA A 76 5.86 3.67 -2.10
C ALA A 76 5.64 2.24 -2.64
N ALA A 77 4.96 2.10 -3.78
CA ALA A 77 4.78 0.81 -4.44
C ALA A 77 6.11 0.23 -4.95
N ALA A 78 6.97 1.06 -5.54
CA ALA A 78 8.30 0.64 -5.97
C ALA A 78 9.16 0.14 -4.81
N ASP A 79 9.15 0.85 -3.67
CA ASP A 79 9.85 0.42 -2.45
C ASP A 79 9.27 -0.89 -1.89
N LEU A 80 7.95 -1.04 -1.89
CA LEU A 80 7.28 -2.28 -1.48
C LEU A 80 7.76 -3.48 -2.28
N TYR A 81 7.78 -3.37 -3.61
CA TYR A 81 8.25 -4.45 -4.47
C TYR A 81 9.75 -4.70 -4.40
N ALA A 82 10.55 -3.68 -4.05
CA ALA A 82 12.00 -3.83 -3.90
C ALA A 82 12.39 -4.50 -2.57
N THR A 83 11.60 -4.30 -1.52
CA THR A 83 11.93 -4.70 -0.14
C THR A 83 11.14 -5.92 0.35
N THR A 84 10.11 -6.34 -0.38
CA THR A 84 9.28 -7.49 -0.03
C THR A 84 9.23 -8.50 -1.17
N THR A 85 8.72 -9.71 -0.88
CA THR A 85 8.49 -10.74 -1.89
C THR A 85 7.16 -10.58 -2.64
N LEU A 86 6.42 -9.51 -2.36
CA LEU A 86 5.16 -9.21 -3.05
C LEU A 86 5.43 -8.94 -4.53
N ARG A 87 4.55 -9.45 -5.39
CA ARG A 87 4.62 -9.21 -6.84
C ARG A 87 3.33 -8.54 -7.32
N PRO A 88 3.42 -7.61 -8.28
CA PRO A 88 2.26 -6.95 -8.88
C PRO A 88 1.38 -7.93 -9.68
#